data_AF-A0A4V2TMR7-F1
#
_entry.id   AF-A0A4V2TMR7-F1
#
_cell.length_a   1.000
_cell.length_b   1.000
_cell.length_c   1.000
_cell.angle_alpha   90.00
_cell.angle_beta   90.00
_cell.angle_gamma   90.00
#
_symmetry.space_group_name_H-M   'P 1'
#
loop_
_entity.id
_entity.type
_entity.pdbx_description
1 polymer ?
#
loop_
_entity_poly.entity_id
_entity_poly.type
_entity_poly.pdbx_seq_one_letter_code
_entity_poly.pdbx_strand_id
1 'polypeptide(L)'
;MSMSTATEVIAQHWAFAVFLVVAMGLCCLMLLGAAFLGGRARARYKNTPFESGIASVGTARLRLSAKFYLVAMFFVIFDVEALYLYAWSTSIRESGWTGFVEATIFILVLLAGLFYLVRIGALDWTPTRSKGPVKPSPAINTNSHPQ
;
A
#
# COMPACT_ATOMS: atom_id res chain seq x y z
N MET A 1 26.75 -6.64 -41.25
CA MET A 1 26.50 -7.92 -40.54
C MET A 1 25.21 -7.72 -39.76
N SER A 2 24.07 -8.03 -40.37
CA SER A 2 22.75 -7.81 -39.75
C SER A 2 22.54 -8.90 -38.71
N MET A 3 22.61 -8.53 -37.43
CA MET A 3 22.23 -9.43 -36.35
C MET A 3 20.76 -9.79 -36.55
N SER A 4 20.38 -11.06 -36.32
CA SER A 4 18.96 -11.44 -36.47
C SER A 4 18.16 -10.78 -35.35
N THR A 5 16.91 -10.38 -35.62
CA THR A 5 16.02 -9.79 -34.62
C THR A 5 15.91 -10.64 -33.34
N ALA A 6 16.02 -11.96 -33.46
CA ALA A 6 16.08 -12.88 -32.32
C ALA A 6 17.30 -12.63 -31.41
N THR A 7 18.48 -12.39 -31.99
CA THR A 7 19.69 -12.09 -31.22
C THR A 7 19.61 -10.74 -30.49
N GLU A 8 18.95 -9.75 -31.08
CA GLU A 8 18.72 -8.44 -30.45
C GLU A 8 17.77 -8.53 -29.25
N VAL A 9 16.65 -9.25 -29.40
CA VAL A 9 15.68 -9.49 -28.31
C VAL A 9 16.32 -10.25 -27.16
N ILE A 10 17.09 -11.31 -27.45
CA ILE A 10 17.81 -12.09 -26.44
C ILE A 10 18.83 -11.21 -25.70
N ALA A 11 19.58 -10.38 -26.43
CA ALA A 11 20.53 -9.45 -25.83
C ALA A 11 19.85 -8.43 -24.91
N GLN A 12 18.69 -7.90 -25.30
CA GLN A 12 17.91 -6.96 -24.47
C GLN A 12 17.40 -7.62 -23.18
N HIS A 13 16.88 -8.85 -23.26
CA HIS A 13 16.44 -9.58 -22.07
C HIS A 13 17.59 -9.90 -21.13
N TRP A 14 18.74 -10.29 -21.68
CA TRP A 14 19.94 -10.54 -20.88
C TRP A 14 20.45 -9.25 -20.22
N ALA A 15 20.48 -8.14 -20.95
CA ALA A 15 20.86 -6.84 -20.40
C ALA A 15 19.93 -6.42 -19.25
N PHE A 16 18.62 -6.60 -19.40
CA PHE A 16 17.65 -6.34 -18.34
C PHE A 16 17.86 -7.24 -17.11
N ALA A 17 18.09 -8.55 -17.33
CA ALA A 17 18.34 -9.49 -16.25
C ALA A 17 19.63 -9.14 -15.48
N VAL A 18 20.71 -8.82 -16.20
CA VAL A 18 21.97 -8.37 -15.59
C VAL A 18 21.77 -7.09 -14.79
N PHE A 19 21.04 -6.11 -15.33
CA PHE A 19 20.70 -4.88 -14.61
C PHE A 19 20.00 -5.16 -13.28
N LEU A 20 18.99 -6.03 -13.29
CA LEU A 20 18.23 -6.40 -12.09
C LEU A 20 19.12 -7.10 -11.05
N VAL A 21 19.97 -8.03 -11.49
CA VAL A 21 20.92 -8.73 -10.62
C VAL A 21 21.94 -7.79 -10.00
N VAL A 22 22.50 -6.86 -10.79
CA VAL A 22 23.46 -5.86 -10.28
C VAL A 22 22.78 -4.91 -9.30
N ALA A 23 21.55 -4.45 -9.58
CA ALA A 23 20.81 -3.58 -8.68
C ALA A 23 20.50 -4.25 -7.33
N MET A 24 19.99 -5.49 -7.35
CA MET A 24 19.79 -6.29 -6.13
C MET A 24 21.11 -6.58 -5.41
N GLY A 25 22.15 -6.92 -6.16
CA GLY A 25 23.49 -7.19 -5.65
C GLY A 25 24.08 -5.98 -4.93
N LEU A 26 23.94 -4.78 -5.51
CA LEU A 26 24.39 -3.53 -4.90
C LEU A 26 23.62 -3.22 -3.62
N CYS A 27 22.29 -3.38 -3.63
CA CYS A 27 21.46 -3.21 -2.44
C CYS A 27 21.90 -4.17 -1.32
N CYS A 28 22.10 -5.45 -1.65
CA CYS A 28 22.58 -6.46 -0.71
C CYS A 28 23.97 -6.12 -0.18
N LEU A 29 24.90 -5.70 -1.06
CA LEU A 29 26.25 -5.30 -0.67
C LEU A 29 26.25 -4.11 0.29
N MET A 30 25.39 -3.11 0.06
CA MET A 30 25.22 -1.99 0.99
C MET A 30 24.69 -2.44 2.34
N LEU A 31 23.68 -3.33 2.37
CA LEU A 31 23.14 -3.88 3.61
C LEU A 31 24.17 -4.72 4.38
N LEU A 32 24.92 -5.57 3.68
CA LEU A 32 26.00 -6.39 4.26
C LEU A 32 27.16 -5.51 4.75
N GLY A 33 27.54 -4.49 3.98
CA GLY A 33 28.53 -3.51 4.37
C GLY A 33 28.11 -2.77 5.64
N ALA A 34 26.86 -2.29 5.70
CA ALA A 34 26.31 -1.67 6.91
C ALA A 34 26.24 -2.64 8.10
N ALA A 35 25.92 -3.92 7.85
CA ALA A 35 25.88 -4.94 8.90
C ALA A 35 27.27 -5.35 9.42
N PHE A 36 28.30 -5.32 8.57
CA PHE A 36 29.67 -5.70 8.91
C PHE A 36 30.47 -4.54 9.52
N LEU A 37 30.35 -3.33 8.96
CA LEU A 37 31.01 -2.12 9.47
C LEU A 37 30.23 -1.48 10.63
N GLY A 38 28.92 -1.73 10.73
CA GLY A 38 28.07 -1.17 11.78
C GLY A 38 28.33 -1.80 13.14
N GLY A 39 28.60 -0.96 14.14
CA GLY A 39 28.77 -1.38 15.54
C GLY A 39 27.53 -2.10 16.08
N ARG A 40 27.66 -3.39 16.37
CA ARG A 40 26.57 -4.26 16.87
C ARG A 40 26.32 -4.03 18.37
N ALA A 41 25.86 -2.83 18.75
CA ALA A 41 25.53 -2.56 20.16
C ALA A 41 24.35 -3.43 20.60
N ARG A 42 24.52 -4.23 21.66
CA ARG A 42 23.46 -5.03 22.31
C ARG A 42 23.05 -4.33 23.60
N ALA A 43 22.10 -3.40 23.52
CA ALA A 43 21.53 -2.75 24.71
C ALA A 43 20.23 -3.46 25.12
N ARG A 44 19.96 -3.53 26.43
CA ARG A 44 18.80 -4.23 27.04
C ARG A 44 17.45 -3.81 26.43
N TYR A 45 17.32 -2.55 26.01
CA TYR A 45 16.09 -1.98 25.42
C TYR A 45 16.16 -1.78 23.89
N LYS A 46 17.19 -2.30 23.22
CA LYS A 46 17.35 -2.11 21.76
C LYS A 46 16.27 -2.84 20.96
N ASN A 47 15.73 -3.94 21.50
CA ASN A 47 14.72 -4.77 20.85
C ASN A 47 13.31 -4.56 21.41
N THR A 48 13.09 -3.57 22.28
CA THR A 48 11.76 -3.25 22.80
C THR A 48 11.11 -2.18 21.91
N PRO A 49 9.83 -2.34 21.53
CA PRO A 49 9.09 -1.31 20.80
C PRO A 49 9.15 0.03 21.52
N PHE A 50 9.30 1.11 20.76
CA PHE A 50 9.30 2.46 21.30
C PHE A 50 7.88 2.88 21.68
N GLU A 51 7.65 3.16 22.97
CA GLU A 51 6.37 3.67 23.47
C GLU A 51 6.56 4.94 24.32
N SER A 52 7.36 5.91 23.86
CA SER A 52 7.55 7.20 24.55
C SER A 52 7.99 7.11 26.02
N GLY A 53 8.67 6.02 26.40
CA GLY A 53 9.20 5.80 27.75
C GLY A 53 8.34 4.94 28.68
N ILE A 54 7.19 4.42 28.21
CA ILE A 54 6.40 3.43 28.96
C ILE A 54 6.67 2.01 28.46
N ALA A 55 6.39 1.02 29.31
CA ALA A 55 6.48 -0.39 28.92
C ALA A 55 5.28 -0.74 28.03
N SER A 56 5.54 -1.53 26.99
CA SER A 56 4.50 -2.05 26.10
C SER A 56 3.46 -2.84 26.86
N VAL A 57 2.26 -2.26 26.98
CA VAL A 57 1.11 -2.85 27.66
C VAL A 57 -0.04 -3.03 26.69
N GLY A 58 -0.53 -4.27 26.58
CA GLY A 58 -1.69 -4.60 25.76
C GLY A 58 -1.41 -5.67 24.71
N THR A 59 -2.46 -5.99 23.94
CA THR A 59 -2.39 -6.96 22.85
C THR A 59 -2.19 -6.21 21.53
N ALA A 60 -1.24 -6.64 20.69
CA ALA A 60 -0.98 -6.07 19.35
C ALA A 60 -2.09 -6.35 18.31
N ARG A 61 -3.33 -6.66 18.75
CA ARG A 61 -4.48 -6.98 17.91
C ARG A 61 -5.28 -5.71 17.63
N LEU A 62 -4.81 -4.94 16.65
CA LEU A 62 -5.55 -3.79 16.16
C LEU A 62 -6.74 -4.28 15.31
N ARG A 63 -7.96 -3.82 15.63
CA ARG A 63 -9.14 -4.04 14.78
C ARG A 63 -9.05 -3.10 13.58
N LEU A 64 -8.41 -3.57 12.52
CA LEU A 64 -8.42 -2.86 11.24
C LEU A 64 -9.86 -2.76 10.73
N SER A 65 -10.26 -1.56 10.34
CA SER A 65 -11.62 -1.31 9.83
C SER A 65 -11.84 -2.07 8.52
N ALA A 66 -13.06 -2.56 8.29
CA ALA A 66 -13.46 -3.21 7.04
C ALA A 66 -13.24 -2.32 5.80
N LYS A 67 -13.10 -1.00 5.98
CA LYS A 67 -12.77 -0.04 4.92
C LYS A 67 -11.48 -0.41 4.16
N PHE A 68 -10.45 -0.92 4.84
CA PHE A 68 -9.21 -1.34 4.16
C PHE A 68 -9.43 -2.50 3.19
N TYR A 69 -10.31 -3.43 3.57
CA TYR A 69 -10.67 -4.55 2.71
C TYR A 69 -11.43 -4.10 1.46
N LEU A 70 -12.40 -3.18 1.61
CA LEU A 70 -13.16 -2.66 0.47
C LEU A 70 -12.26 -1.96 -0.55
N VAL A 71 -11.30 -1.16 -0.09
CA VAL A 71 -10.32 -0.50 -0.97
C VAL A 71 -9.42 -1.53 -1.67
N ALA A 72 -8.91 -2.53 -0.94
CA ALA A 72 -8.05 -3.57 -1.52
C ALA A 72 -8.79 -4.44 -2.56
N MET A 73 -10.01 -4.86 -2.25
CA MET A 73 -10.84 -5.64 -3.17
C MET A 73 -11.16 -4.86 -4.45
N PHE A 74 -11.52 -3.57 -4.32
CA PHE A 74 -11.76 -2.71 -5.47
C PHE A 74 -10.49 -2.47 -6.29
N PHE A 75 -9.33 -2.29 -5.65
CA PHE A 75 -8.05 -2.16 -6.34
C PHE A 75 -7.75 -3.37 -7.22
N VAL A 76 -7.95 -4.59 -6.71
CA VAL A 76 -7.74 -5.82 -7.49
C VAL A 76 -8.70 -5.91 -8.68
N ILE A 77 -9.98 -5.57 -8.49
CA ILE A 77 -10.96 -5.55 -9.59
C ILE A 77 -10.53 -4.53 -10.64
N PHE A 78 -10.25 -3.28 -10.23
CA PHE A 78 -9.85 -2.22 -11.14
C PHE A 78 -8.54 -2.52 -11.89
N ASP A 79 -7.59 -3.21 -11.25
CA ASP A 79 -6.32 -3.64 -11.85
C ASP A 79 -6.54 -4.68 -12.97
N VAL A 80 -7.42 -5.65 -12.74
CA VAL A 80 -7.82 -6.62 -13.78
C VAL A 80 -8.55 -5.93 -14.94
N GLU A 81 -9.39 -4.95 -14.65
CA GLU A 81 -10.12 -4.21 -15.69
C GLU A 81 -9.17 -3.31 -16.51
N ALA A 82 -8.14 -2.74 -15.89
CA ALA A 82 -7.07 -2.02 -16.57
C ALA A 82 -6.27 -2.94 -17.51
N LEU A 83 -6.05 -4.21 -17.12
CA LEU A 83 -5.43 -5.21 -18.00
C LEU A 83 -6.27 -5.46 -19.26
N TYR A 84 -7.61 -5.54 -19.15
CA TYR A 84 -8.49 -5.69 -20.31
C TYR A 84 -8.42 -4.47 -21.24
N LEU A 85 -8.40 -3.25 -20.68
CA LEU A 85 -8.22 -2.03 -21.46
C LEU A 85 -6.85 -1.97 -22.14
N TYR A 86 -5.80 -2.46 -21.47
CA TYR A 86 -4.48 -2.55 -22.08
C TYR A 86 -4.47 -3.55 -23.24
N ALA A 87 -5.07 -4.74 -23.08
CA ALA A 87 -5.17 -5.72 -24.15
C ALA A 87 -5.89 -5.14 -25.38
N TRP A 88 -7.04 -4.48 -25.17
CA TRP A 88 -7.75 -3.76 -26.24
C TRP A 88 -6.88 -2.65 -26.87
N SER A 89 -6.13 -1.90 -26.04
CA SER A 89 -5.26 -0.81 -26.49
C SER A 89 -4.17 -1.28 -27.47
N THR A 90 -3.68 -2.52 -27.33
CA THR A 90 -2.68 -3.07 -28.25
C THR A 90 -3.21 -3.33 -29.67
N SER A 91 -4.54 -3.46 -29.85
CA SER A 91 -5.16 -3.81 -31.13
C SER A 91 -6.35 -2.91 -31.50
N ILE A 92 -6.27 -1.61 -31.17
CA ILE A 92 -7.36 -0.64 -31.42
C ILE A 92 -7.73 -0.58 -32.90
N ARG A 93 -6.75 -0.63 -33.80
CA ARG A 93 -6.97 -0.45 -35.23
C ARG A 93 -7.65 -1.67 -35.86
N GLU A 94 -7.31 -2.85 -35.36
CA GLU A 94 -7.85 -4.13 -35.80
C GLU A 94 -9.27 -4.35 -35.25
N SER A 95 -9.57 -3.81 -34.07
CA SER A 95 -10.88 -3.93 -33.39
C SER A 95 -11.96 -2.99 -33.98
N GLY A 96 -11.54 -1.94 -34.69
CA GLY A 96 -12.44 -1.01 -35.37
C GLY A 96 -13.46 -0.32 -34.46
N TRP A 97 -14.59 0.11 -35.04
CA TRP A 97 -15.62 0.86 -34.33
C TRP A 97 -16.35 0.02 -33.26
N THR A 98 -16.52 -1.28 -33.50
CA THR A 98 -17.15 -2.21 -32.56
C THR A 98 -16.35 -2.31 -31.28
N GLY A 99 -15.03 -2.52 -31.37
CA GLY A 99 -14.17 -2.55 -30.18
C GLY A 99 -14.12 -1.22 -29.45
N PHE A 100 -14.19 -0.09 -30.15
CA PHE A 100 -14.26 1.23 -29.52
C PHE A 100 -15.54 1.42 -28.68
N VAL A 101 -16.70 0.99 -29.20
CA VAL A 101 -17.96 1.05 -28.45
C VAL A 101 -17.91 0.14 -27.22
N GLU A 102 -17.40 -1.08 -27.38
CA GLU A 102 -17.24 -2.02 -26.26
C GLU A 102 -16.32 -1.45 -25.16
N ALA A 103 -15.15 -0.93 -25.53
CA ALA A 103 -14.22 -0.31 -24.58
C ALA A 103 -14.83 0.92 -23.91
N THR A 104 -15.61 1.73 -24.64
CA THR A 104 -16.30 2.89 -24.07
C THR A 104 -17.32 2.46 -23.02
N ILE A 105 -18.16 1.47 -23.32
CA ILE A 105 -19.15 0.93 -22.37
C ILE A 105 -18.43 0.35 -21.15
N PHE A 106 -17.34 -0.38 -21.35
CA PHE A 106 -16.53 -0.96 -20.28
C PHE A 106 -15.98 0.11 -19.33
N ILE A 107 -15.42 1.20 -19.87
CA ILE A 107 -14.95 2.35 -19.08
C ILE A 107 -16.11 3.01 -18.32
N LEU A 108 -17.29 3.14 -18.93
CA LEU A 108 -18.45 3.71 -18.24
C LEU A 108 -18.90 2.85 -17.06
N VAL A 109 -18.86 1.53 -17.19
CA VAL A 109 -19.16 0.60 -16.09
C VAL A 109 -18.14 0.75 -14.96
N LEU A 110 -16.84 0.86 -15.28
CA LEU A 110 -15.78 1.15 -14.30
C LEU A 110 -16.03 2.47 -13.55
N LEU A 111 -16.36 3.53 -14.29
CA LEU A 111 -16.67 4.84 -13.70
C LEU A 111 -17.90 4.77 -12.80
N ALA A 112 -18.93 4.02 -13.19
CA ALA A 112 -20.12 3.82 -12.35
C ALA A 112 -19.77 3.07 -11.05
N GLY A 113 -18.94 2.03 -11.13
CA GLY A 113 -18.44 1.29 -9.96
C GLY A 113 -17.62 2.18 -9.02
N LEU A 114 -16.71 2.99 -9.57
CA LEU A 114 -15.94 3.97 -8.80
C LEU A 114 -16.84 5.01 -8.14
N PHE A 115 -17.81 5.56 -8.89
CA PHE A 115 -18.77 6.53 -8.35
C PHE A 115 -19.57 5.93 -7.20
N TYR A 116 -20.07 4.70 -7.35
CA TYR A 116 -20.78 3.98 -6.28
C TYR A 116 -19.93 3.84 -5.01
N LEU A 117 -18.66 3.48 -5.16
CA LEU A 117 -17.74 3.33 -4.03
C LEU A 117 -17.49 4.64 -3.29
N VAL A 118 -17.31 5.73 -4.03
CA VAL A 118 -17.19 7.09 -3.47
C VAL A 118 -18.45 7.47 -2.71
N ARG A 119 -19.64 7.14 -3.25
CA ARG A 119 -20.93 7.41 -2.59
C ARG A 119 -21.14 6.60 -1.31
N ILE A 120 -20.56 5.40 -1.19
CA ILE A 120 -20.61 4.59 0.05
C ILE A 120 -19.70 5.18 1.14
N GLY A 121 -18.80 6.12 0.82
CA GLY A 121 -17.83 6.63 1.78
C GLY A 121 -16.80 5.56 2.18
N ALA A 122 -16.57 4.56 1.32
CA ALA A 122 -15.50 3.58 1.52
C ALA A 122 -14.11 4.25 1.48
N LEU A 123 -14.00 5.41 0.81
CA LEU A 123 -12.83 6.29 0.80
C LEU A 123 -12.78 7.29 1.96
N ASP A 124 -13.84 7.41 2.78
CA ASP A 124 -13.84 8.36 3.88
C ASP A 124 -13.08 7.79 5.08
N TRP A 125 -11.87 8.28 5.27
CA TRP A 125 -11.02 7.94 6.42
C TRP A 125 -11.31 8.78 7.67
N THR A 126 -12.29 9.69 7.62
CA THR A 126 -12.61 10.57 8.76
C THR A 126 -13.14 9.74 9.94
N PRO A 127 -12.45 9.76 11.10
CA PRO A 127 -12.98 9.13 12.30
C PRO A 127 -14.19 9.94 12.78
N THR A 128 -15.36 9.30 12.88
CA THR A 128 -16.47 9.90 13.60
C THR A 128 -16.07 9.95 15.07
N ARG A 129 -15.59 11.11 15.55
CA ARG A 129 -15.25 11.31 16.96
C ARG A 129 -16.54 11.16 17.77
N SER A 130 -16.76 9.97 18.30
CA SER A 130 -17.81 9.73 19.28
C SER A 130 -17.56 10.68 20.45
N LYS A 131 -18.34 11.76 20.53
CA LYS A 131 -18.38 12.65 21.70
C LYS A 131 -19.15 11.89 22.77
N GLY A 132 -18.48 10.94 23.42
CA GLY A 132 -18.97 10.39 24.68
C GLY A 132 -19.11 11.53 25.71
N PRO A 133 -20.11 11.48 26.60
CA PRO A 133 -20.26 12.48 27.64
C PRO A 133 -18.98 12.50 28.50
N VAL A 134 -18.32 13.66 28.58
CA VAL A 134 -17.20 13.86 29.50
C VAL A 134 -17.76 13.78 30.91
N LYS A 135 -17.49 12.67 31.61
CA LYS A 135 -17.91 12.51 33.00
C LYS A 135 -17.15 13.55 33.84
N PRO A 136 -17.82 14.40 34.64
CA PRO A 136 -17.14 15.35 35.49
C PRO A 136 -16.20 14.59 36.43
N SER A 137 -14.94 15.04 36.50
CA SER A 137 -14.00 14.52 37.50
C SER A 137 -14.53 14.87 38.89
N PRO A 138 -14.55 13.93 39.85
CA PRO A 138 -15.01 14.23 41.20
C PRO A 138 -14.11 15.32 41.81
N ALA A 139 -14.72 16.40 42.26
CA ALA A 139 -14.03 17.46 42.96
C ALA A 139 -13.46 16.89 44.27
N ILE A 140 -12.13 16.79 44.35
CA ILE A 140 -11.41 16.42 45.56
C ILE A 140 -11.61 17.56 46.57
N ASN A 141 -12.32 17.30 47.68
CA ASN A 141 -12.54 18.29 48.74
C ASN A 141 -11.30 18.39 49.64
N THR A 142 -10.46 19.38 49.39
CA THR A 142 -9.25 19.65 50.18
C THR A 142 -9.55 20.37 51.51
N ASN A 143 -10.43 19.82 52.35
CA ASN A 143 -10.76 20.42 53.66
C ASN A 143 -10.37 19.52 54.85
N SER A 144 -9.25 18.80 54.76
CA SER A 144 -8.65 18.15 55.92
C SER A 144 -7.40 18.90 56.37
N HIS A 145 -7.61 20.04 57.03
CA HIS A 145 -6.62 20.61 57.94
C HIS A 145 -6.84 19.97 59.32
N PRO A 146 -5.91 19.15 59.85
CA PRO A 146 -5.91 18.79 61.25
C PRO A 146 -5.37 19.99 62.06
N GLN A 147 -6.16 20.41 63.06
CA GLN A 147 -5.71 21.24 64.18
C GLN A 147 -4.86 20.39 65.13
#